data_AF-A0A534WHX4-F1
#
_entry.id   AF-A0A534WHX4-F1
#
_cell.length_a   1.000
_cell.length_b   1.000
_cell.length_c   1.000
_cell.angle_alpha   90.00
_cell.angle_beta   90.00
_cell.angle_gamma   90.00
#
_symmetry.space_group_name_H-M   'P 1'
#
loop_
_entity.id
_entity.type
_entity.pdbx_description
1 polymer ?
#
loop_
_entity_poly.entity_id
_entity_poly.type
_entity_poly.pdbx_seq_one_letter_code
_entity_poly.pdbx_strand_id
1 'polypeptide(L)'
;MSVREIRAAAAALVILGCAGPSHQHKASLNNLLASRDWAAATRQLQEAKDTEYASRDAVLYWLDVAAVLHDAGNFKESDKALDEAEQRLEALYTQSISKGAGMFFLNDTTDDYRGEPHER
;
A
#
# COMPACT_ATOMS: atom_id res chain seq x y z
N MET A 1 18.61 -5.55 -32.34
CA MET A 1 17.34 -5.60 -31.58
C MET A 1 16.22 -5.19 -32.51
N SER A 2 15.27 -6.09 -32.75
CA SER A 2 14.15 -5.86 -33.67
C SER A 2 13.09 -4.98 -33.03
N VAL A 3 12.37 -4.17 -33.82
CA VAL A 3 11.25 -3.32 -33.35
C VAL A 3 10.17 -4.13 -32.61
N ARG A 4 10.01 -5.42 -32.94
CA ARG A 4 9.15 -6.37 -32.21
C ARG A 4 9.64 -6.66 -30.80
N GLU A 5 10.94 -6.79 -30.60
CA GLU A 5 11.55 -7.02 -29.29
C GLU A 5 11.45 -5.78 -28.40
N ILE A 6 11.62 -4.59 -28.99
CA ILE A 6 11.45 -3.30 -28.29
C ILE A 6 9.99 -3.12 -27.85
N ARG A 7 9.01 -3.45 -28.71
CA ARG A 7 7.59 -3.40 -28.37
C ARG A 7 7.19 -4.40 -27.29
N ALA A 8 7.71 -5.63 -27.36
CA ALA A 8 7.46 -6.64 -26.34
C ALA A 8 8.08 -6.25 -24.99
N ALA A 9 9.30 -5.71 -25.00
CA ALA A 9 9.97 -5.21 -23.79
C ALA A 9 9.24 -4.00 -23.19
N ALA A 10 8.76 -3.06 -24.03
CA ALA A 10 7.97 -1.92 -23.58
C ALA A 10 6.62 -2.35 -22.98
N ALA A 11 5.94 -3.35 -23.57
CA ALA A 11 4.70 -3.89 -23.03
C ALA A 11 4.91 -4.63 -21.70
N ALA A 12 6.02 -5.34 -21.53
CA ALA A 12 6.35 -6.02 -20.27
C ALA A 12 6.68 -5.03 -19.13
N LEU A 13 7.25 -3.87 -19.44
CA LEU A 13 7.64 -2.87 -18.45
C LEU A 13 6.44 -2.18 -17.78
N VAL A 14 5.29 -2.11 -18.46
CA VAL A 14 4.06 -1.47 -17.94
C VAL A 14 3.39 -2.29 -16.83
N ILE A 15 3.62 -3.61 -16.77
CA ILE A 15 2.90 -4.52 -15.86
C ILE A 15 3.53 -4.58 -14.46
N LEU A 16 4.77 -4.09 -14.29
CA LEU A 16 5.52 -4.12 -13.03
C LEU A 16 5.04 -3.09 -11.99
N GLY A 17 4.10 -2.20 -12.37
CA GLY A 17 3.60 -1.13 -11.52
C GLY A 17 2.59 -1.54 -10.44
N CYS A 18 1.91 -2.68 -10.59
CA CYS A 18 0.78 -3.09 -9.74
C CYS A 18 1.08 -4.23 -8.76
N ALA A 19 2.34 -4.46 -8.38
CA ALA A 19 2.67 -5.55 -7.46
C ALA A 19 2.71 -5.05 -6.02
N GLY A 20 1.67 -5.38 -5.24
CA GLY A 20 1.70 -5.38 -3.77
C GLY A 20 2.10 -6.76 -3.24
N PRO A 21 1.77 -7.09 -1.97
CA PRO A 21 2.07 -8.39 -1.38
C PRO A 21 1.53 -9.55 -2.20
N SER A 22 2.25 -10.67 -2.20
CA SER A 22 1.85 -11.83 -2.99
C SER A 22 0.49 -12.37 -2.55
N HIS A 23 -0.22 -12.98 -3.50
CA HIS A 23 -1.51 -13.63 -3.22
C HIS A 23 -1.35 -14.73 -2.16
N GLN A 24 -0.25 -15.48 -2.20
CA GLN A 24 0.05 -16.54 -1.23
C GLN A 24 0.24 -15.98 0.18
N HIS A 25 0.97 -14.88 0.35
CA HIS A 25 1.12 -14.20 1.63
C HIS A 25 -0.22 -13.76 2.20
N LYS A 26 -1.05 -13.09 1.38
CA LYS A 26 -2.39 -12.63 1.79
C LYS A 26 -3.32 -13.80 2.13
N ALA A 27 -3.30 -14.88 1.36
CA ALA A 27 -4.10 -16.08 1.65
C ALA A 27 -3.68 -16.73 2.98
N SER A 28 -2.37 -16.84 3.24
CA SER A 28 -1.85 -17.33 4.53
C SER A 28 -2.31 -16.43 5.68
N LEU A 29 -2.17 -15.11 5.55
CA LEU A 29 -2.57 -14.15 6.57
C LEU A 29 -4.08 -14.26 6.87
N ASN A 30 -4.92 -14.34 5.84
CA ASN A 30 -6.36 -14.49 5.98
C ASN A 30 -6.75 -15.79 6.69
N ASN A 31 -6.02 -16.89 6.47
CA ASN A 31 -6.25 -18.14 7.20
C ASN A 31 -5.95 -17.99 8.69
N LEU A 32 -4.87 -17.28 9.05
CA LEU A 32 -4.53 -16.99 10.45
C LEU A 32 -5.58 -16.09 11.11
N LEU A 33 -6.08 -15.09 10.38
CA LEU A 33 -7.17 -14.24 10.86
C LEU A 33 -8.45 -15.04 11.08
N ALA A 34 -8.81 -15.92 10.13
CA ALA A 34 -9.99 -16.77 10.24
C ALA A 34 -9.91 -17.75 11.42
N SER A 35 -8.72 -18.24 11.74
CA SER A 35 -8.48 -19.10 12.92
C SER A 35 -8.30 -18.32 14.23
N ARG A 36 -8.34 -16.98 14.18
CA ARG A 36 -8.10 -16.08 15.31
C ARG A 36 -6.69 -16.20 15.92
N ASP A 37 -5.72 -16.66 15.13
CA ASP A 37 -4.32 -16.72 15.54
C ASP A 37 -3.61 -15.39 15.27
N TRP A 38 -3.95 -14.40 16.08
CA TRP A 38 -3.45 -13.03 15.94
C TRP A 38 -1.94 -12.93 16.17
N ALA A 39 -1.40 -13.78 17.05
CA ALA A 39 0.02 -13.82 17.34
C ALA A 39 0.81 -14.31 16.13
N ALA A 40 0.37 -15.38 15.48
CA ALA A 40 0.97 -15.85 14.24
C ALA A 40 0.80 -14.84 13.10
N ALA A 41 -0.38 -14.21 12.97
CA ALA A 41 -0.62 -13.18 11.95
C ALA A 41 0.32 -11.98 12.12
N THR A 42 0.50 -11.51 13.36
CA THR A 42 1.43 -10.41 13.68
C THR A 42 2.87 -10.78 13.33
N ARG A 43 3.31 -12.00 13.70
CA ARG A 43 4.65 -12.49 13.35
C ARG A 43 4.84 -12.59 11.84
N GLN A 44 3.87 -13.15 11.11
CA GLN A 44 3.94 -13.24 9.65
C GLN A 44 4.13 -11.85 9.01
N LEU A 45 3.39 -10.83 9.48
CA LEU A 45 3.57 -9.46 8.98
C LEU A 45 4.96 -8.89 9.30
N GLN A 46 5.45 -9.08 10.52
CA GLN A 46 6.79 -8.59 10.92
C GLN A 46 7.90 -9.21 10.07
N GLU A 47 7.84 -10.52 9.83
CA GLU A 47 8.82 -11.26 9.02
C GLU A 47 8.73 -10.88 7.53
N ALA A 48 7.53 -10.57 7.05
CA ALA A 48 7.27 -10.24 5.66
C ALA A 48 7.52 -8.77 5.29
N LYS A 49 7.80 -7.90 6.28
CA LYS A 49 7.85 -6.44 6.10
C LYS A 49 8.75 -5.99 4.95
N ASP A 50 9.94 -6.58 4.82
CA ASP A 50 10.92 -6.17 3.81
C ASP A 50 10.94 -7.08 2.57
N THR A 51 10.15 -8.17 2.57
CA THR A 51 10.13 -9.18 1.50
C THR A 51 8.84 -9.16 0.68
N GLU A 52 7.69 -8.97 1.32
CA GLU A 52 6.36 -8.92 0.67
C GLU A 52 5.85 -7.49 0.49
N TYR A 53 6.39 -6.52 1.22
CA TYR A 53 6.02 -5.12 1.09
C TYR A 53 7.22 -4.33 0.59
N ALA A 54 7.15 -3.86 -0.66
CA ALA A 54 8.16 -2.94 -1.14
C ALA A 54 8.02 -1.59 -0.40
N SER A 55 9.02 -0.71 -0.51
CA SER A 55 8.97 0.62 0.10
C SER A 55 7.74 1.44 -0.31
N ARG A 56 7.24 1.24 -1.53
CA ARG A 56 6.00 1.85 -2.03
C ARG A 56 4.73 1.31 -1.36
N ASP A 57 4.79 0.10 -0.82
CA ASP A 57 3.68 -0.60 -0.16
C ASP A 57 3.68 -0.37 1.36
N ALA A 58 4.48 0.58 1.86
CA ALA A 58 4.60 0.86 3.28
C ALA A 58 3.26 1.25 3.93
N VAL A 59 2.37 1.92 3.19
CA VAL A 59 1.00 2.19 3.66
C VAL A 59 0.24 0.88 3.88
N LEU A 60 0.26 -0.03 2.89
CA LEU A 60 -0.44 -1.31 2.96
C LEU A 60 0.07 -2.18 4.10
N TYR A 61 1.38 -2.16 4.36
CA TYR A 61 1.97 -2.84 5.51
C TYR A 61 1.32 -2.40 6.82
N TRP A 62 1.25 -1.09 7.07
CA TRP A 62 0.69 -0.56 8.31
C TRP A 62 -0.81 -0.76 8.43
N LEU A 63 -1.54 -0.72 7.32
CA LEU A 63 -2.96 -1.07 7.30
C LEU A 63 -3.20 -2.54 7.67
N ASP A 64 -2.40 -3.47 7.15
CA ASP A 64 -2.50 -4.88 7.52
C ASP A 64 -2.16 -5.10 9.01
N VAL A 65 -1.14 -4.41 9.53
CA VAL A 65 -0.78 -4.46 10.96
C VAL A 65 -1.91 -3.90 11.82
N ALA A 66 -2.49 -2.77 11.44
CA ALA A 66 -3.61 -2.17 12.14
C ALA A 66 -4.82 -3.12 12.19
N ALA A 67 -5.15 -3.78 11.07
CA ALA A 67 -6.25 -4.73 10.98
C ALA A 67 -6.03 -5.93 11.93
N VAL A 68 -4.85 -6.55 11.92
CA VAL A 68 -4.52 -7.67 12.83
C VAL A 68 -4.63 -7.24 14.29
N LEU A 69 -4.12 -6.05 14.64
CA LEU A 69 -4.18 -5.53 16.01
C LEU A 69 -5.62 -5.20 16.42
N HIS A 70 -6.43 -4.68 15.50
CA HIS A 70 -7.84 -4.38 15.74
C HIS A 70 -8.63 -5.66 16.03
N ASP A 71 -8.46 -6.70 15.20
CA ASP A 71 -9.10 -8.00 15.37
C ASP A 71 -8.67 -8.70 16.67
N ALA A 72 -7.44 -8.45 17.12
CA ALA A 72 -6.92 -8.92 18.40
C ALA A 72 -7.47 -8.15 19.62
N GLY A 73 -8.20 -7.05 19.42
CA GLY A 73 -8.69 -6.16 20.47
C GLY A 73 -7.64 -5.18 21.02
N ASN A 74 -6.47 -5.09 20.38
CA ASN A 74 -5.38 -4.17 20.75
C ASN A 74 -5.59 -2.82 20.07
N PHE A 75 -6.70 -2.14 20.40
CA PHE A 75 -7.13 -0.93 19.70
C PHE A 75 -6.10 0.21 19.78
N LYS A 76 -5.45 0.40 20.92
CA LYS A 76 -4.45 1.46 21.08
C LYS A 76 -3.24 1.26 20.17
N GLU A 77 -2.81 0.03 19.99
CA GLU A 77 -1.72 -0.32 19.09
C GLU A 77 -2.17 -0.26 17.62
N SER A 78 -3.44 -0.62 17.36
CA SER A 78 -4.07 -0.47 16.04
C SER A 78 -4.11 1.00 15.61
N ASP A 79 -4.55 1.91 16.49
CA ASP A 79 -4.57 3.36 16.24
C ASP A 79 -3.19 3.89 15.89
N LYS A 80 -2.14 3.48 16.63
CA LYS A 80 -0.76 3.86 16.29
C LYS A 80 -0.32 3.36 14.92
N ALA A 81 -0.75 2.16 14.53
CA ALA A 81 -0.46 1.64 13.20
C ALA A 81 -1.23 2.40 12.10
N LEU A 82 -2.45 2.85 12.38
CA LEU A 82 -3.22 3.74 11.50
C LEU A 82 -2.55 5.11 11.37
N ASP A 83 -2.04 5.69 12.46
CA ASP A 83 -1.28 6.95 12.42
C ASP A 83 -0.04 6.81 11.51
N GLU A 84 0.67 5.69 11.60
CA GLU A 84 1.81 5.39 10.72
C GLU A 84 1.38 5.25 9.25
N ALA A 85 0.22 4.65 8.98
CA ALA A 85 -0.34 4.57 7.63
C ALA A 85 -0.72 5.96 7.10
N GLU A 86 -1.36 6.80 7.92
CA GLU A 86 -1.78 8.16 7.59
C GLU A 86 -0.59 9.05 7.25
N GLN A 87 0.47 9.05 8.08
CA GLN A 87 1.69 9.84 7.82
C GLN A 87 2.32 9.49 6.47
N ARG A 88 2.31 8.21 6.08
CA ARG A 88 2.85 7.75 4.79
C ARG A 88 1.93 8.13 3.64
N LEU A 89 0.61 8.03 3.82
CA LEU A 89 -0.37 8.50 2.85
C LEU A 89 -0.21 10.00 2.61
N GLU A 90 -0.06 10.81 3.65
CA GLU A 90 0.12 12.26 3.54
C GLU A 90 1.43 12.63 2.83
N ALA A 91 2.51 11.90 3.09
CA ALA A 91 3.78 12.07 2.38
C ALA A 91 3.66 11.74 0.88
N LEU A 92 3.01 10.62 0.55
CA LEU A 92 2.74 10.23 -0.84
C LEU A 92 1.82 11.23 -1.54
N TYR A 93 0.82 11.74 -0.83
CA TYR A 93 -0.11 12.75 -1.32
C TYR A 93 0.61 14.07 -1.63
N THR A 94 1.45 14.54 -0.72
CA THR A 94 2.27 15.75 -0.91
C THR A 94 3.22 15.58 -2.11
N GLN A 95 3.84 14.41 -2.24
CA GLN A 95 4.67 14.08 -3.39
C GLN A 95 3.85 14.04 -4.69
N SER A 96 2.64 13.49 -4.66
CA SER A 96 1.72 13.47 -5.79
C SER A 96 1.32 14.88 -6.22
N ILE A 97 0.99 15.78 -5.29
CA ILE A 97 0.72 17.20 -5.58
C ILE A 97 1.95 17.89 -6.16
N SER A 98 3.14 17.66 -5.60
CA SER A 98 4.38 18.27 -6.10
C SER A 98 4.70 17.81 -7.52
N LYS A 99 4.52 16.51 -7.81
CA LYS A 99 4.61 15.94 -9.16
C LYS A 99 3.49 16.44 -10.07
N GLY A 100 2.28 16.57 -9.54
CA GLY A 100 1.08 17.07 -10.20
C GLY A 100 1.20 18.53 -10.59
N ALA A 101 1.81 19.38 -9.77
CA ALA A 101 2.13 20.77 -10.10
C ALA A 101 3.18 20.86 -11.22
N GLY A 102 4.16 19.94 -11.25
CA GLY A 102 5.08 19.79 -12.39
C GLY A 102 4.36 19.34 -13.68
N MET A 103 3.33 18.49 -13.56
CA MET A 103 2.46 18.12 -14.67
C MET A 103 1.40 19.17 -15.02
N PHE A 104 0.99 20.06 -14.11
CA PHE A 104 0.06 21.16 -14.36
C PHE A 104 0.64 22.18 -15.35
N PHE A 105 1.98 22.35 -15.36
CA PHE A 105 2.66 23.07 -16.44
C PHE A 105 2.58 22.36 -17.80
N LEU A 106 2.20 21.07 -17.85
CA LEU A 106 2.09 20.25 -19.05
C LEU A 106 0.66 19.80 -19.41
N ASN A 107 -0.29 19.69 -18.48
CA ASN A 107 -1.69 19.28 -18.72
C ASN A 107 -2.60 19.48 -17.47
N ASP A 108 -3.85 19.92 -17.67
CA ASP A 108 -4.78 20.51 -16.68
C ASP A 108 -6.03 19.62 -16.36
N THR A 109 -5.96 18.29 -16.46
CA THR A 109 -7.20 17.45 -16.42
C THR A 109 -7.19 16.24 -15.49
N THR A 110 -6.46 16.27 -14.36
CA THR A 110 -6.47 15.13 -13.42
C THR A 110 -6.49 15.65 -11.98
N ASP A 111 -7.67 16.04 -11.50
CA ASP A 111 -7.90 16.29 -10.08
C ASP A 111 -8.70 15.10 -9.50
N ASP A 112 -8.32 14.63 -8.31
CA ASP A 112 -8.95 13.49 -7.63
C ASP A 112 -9.74 14.01 -6.43
N TYR A 113 -10.94 13.46 -6.20
CA TYR A 113 -11.92 14.01 -5.25
C TYR A 113 -11.33 14.14 -3.83
N ARG A 114 -11.23 15.38 -3.35
CA ARG A 114 -10.82 15.72 -1.99
C ARG A 114 -12.08 15.78 -1.13
N GLY A 115 -12.31 14.76 -0.31
CA GLY A 115 -13.42 14.79 0.66
C GLY A 115 -13.40 16.07 1.50
N GLU A 116 -14.55 16.71 1.66
CA GLU A 116 -14.64 18.04 2.27
C GLU A 116 -14.30 18.02 3.77
N PRO A 117 -13.92 19.15 4.39
CA PRO A 117 -13.56 19.21 5.81
C PRO A 117 -14.63 18.70 6.78
N HIS A 118 -15.89 18.63 6.35
CA HIS A 118 -17.02 18.13 7.13
C HIS A 118 -17.24 16.61 6.98
N GLU A 119 -16.45 15.94 6.15
CA GLU A 119 -16.45 14.49 5.93
C GLU A 119 -15.35 13.77 6.74
N ARG A 120 -14.67 14.48 7.65
CA ARG A 120 -13.67 13.97 8.60
C ARG A 120 -14.15 14.03 10.04
#